data_AF-A0A961P9F7-F1
#
_entry.id   AF-A0A961P9F7-F1
#
_cell.length_a   1.000
_cell.length_b   1.000
_cell.length_c   1.000
_cell.angle_alpha   90.00
_cell.angle_beta   90.00
_cell.angle_gamma   90.00
#
_symmetry.space_group_name_H-M   'P 1'
#
loop_
_entity.id
_entity.type
_entity.pdbx_description
1 polymer ?
#
loop_
_entity_poly.entity_id
_entity_poly.type
_entity_poly.pdbx_seq_one_letter_code
_entity_poly.pdbx_strand_id
1 'polypeptide(L)'
;WVMSDDMYEHLVFDGFEFATPAQVEPGLYDRTLTCNGVSKAYAMTGWRIGYAGGPEPLIAAMRKIQSQSTSNPCTISQWAAVEALTGPQDFLATNREVFQRRRDLVVSMLNAAEGIDCPTPEGAFYVYPSIAGCIGKTSAGGTKIDTDEDFSRALLEETGVAVVFGAAFGLSPNFRVSYATSDEALKEACTRIQGFCAGLR
;
A
#
# COMPACT_ATOMS: atom_id res chain seq x y z
N TRP A 1 -16.51 -17.50 6.70
CA TRP A 1 -16.42 -16.07 6.99
C TRP A 1 -15.56 -15.41 5.93
N VAL A 2 -15.82 -14.15 5.64
CA VAL A 2 -15.00 -13.25 4.84
C VAL A 2 -14.62 -12.08 5.74
N MET A 3 -13.35 -11.69 5.75
CA MET A 3 -12.93 -10.42 6.34
C MET A 3 -12.45 -9.56 5.18
N SER A 4 -13.21 -8.51 4.86
CA SER A 4 -12.84 -7.54 3.83
C SER A 4 -12.07 -6.40 4.49
N ASP A 5 -10.90 -6.05 3.96
CA ASP A 5 -10.12 -4.90 4.41
C ASP A 5 -10.19 -3.82 3.32
N ASP A 6 -11.13 -2.89 3.50
CA ASP A 6 -11.51 -1.87 2.52
C ASP A 6 -10.75 -0.55 2.76
N MET A 7 -9.66 -0.59 3.52
CA MET A 7 -8.90 0.59 3.98
C MET A 7 -8.40 1.51 2.85
N TYR A 8 -8.32 1.02 1.62
CA TYR A 8 -7.87 1.74 0.43
C TYR A 8 -9.02 2.14 -0.53
N GLU A 9 -10.28 1.97 -0.14
CA GLU A 9 -11.49 2.26 -0.95
C GLU A 9 -11.42 3.61 -1.69
N HIS A 10 -10.98 4.68 -1.02
CA HIS A 10 -10.94 6.02 -1.60
C HIS A 10 -9.69 6.32 -2.44
N LEU A 11 -8.76 5.37 -2.56
CA LEU A 11 -7.52 5.47 -3.31
C LEU A 11 -7.54 4.48 -4.48
N VAL A 12 -8.48 4.67 -5.39
CA VAL A 12 -8.64 3.91 -6.63
C VAL A 12 -8.44 4.83 -7.83
N PHE A 13 -7.96 4.29 -8.94
CA PHE A 13 -7.52 5.07 -10.10
C PHE A 13 -8.27 4.68 -11.37
N ASP A 14 -8.07 5.48 -12.44
CA ASP A 14 -8.58 5.18 -13.78
C ASP A 14 -10.11 4.96 -13.86
N GLY A 15 -10.85 5.60 -12.95
CA GLY A 15 -12.30 5.48 -12.87
C GLY A 15 -12.79 4.14 -12.29
N PHE A 16 -11.92 3.36 -11.66
CA PHE A 16 -12.31 2.12 -11.00
C PHE A 16 -13.42 2.38 -9.96
N GLU A 17 -14.52 1.63 -10.09
CA GLU A 17 -15.63 1.67 -9.15
C GLU A 17 -15.39 0.63 -8.04
N PHE A 18 -15.14 1.13 -6.83
CA PHE A 18 -14.96 0.27 -5.67
C PHE A 18 -16.24 -0.51 -5.33
N ALA A 19 -16.09 -1.78 -4.97
CA ALA A 19 -17.16 -2.63 -4.47
C ALA A 19 -16.64 -3.52 -3.33
N THR A 20 -17.50 -3.78 -2.33
CA THR A 20 -17.18 -4.64 -1.17
C THR A 20 -17.97 -5.96 -1.21
N PRO A 21 -17.43 -7.10 -0.73
CA PRO A 21 -18.07 -8.41 -0.89
C PRO A 21 -19.52 -8.49 -0.38
N ALA A 22 -19.82 -7.86 0.76
CA ALA A 22 -21.17 -7.88 1.34
C ALA A 22 -22.19 -7.06 0.54
N GLN A 23 -21.74 -6.09 -0.26
CA GLN A 23 -22.57 -5.33 -1.19
C GLN A 23 -22.83 -6.13 -2.47
N VAL A 24 -21.81 -6.82 -2.98
CA VAL A 24 -21.87 -7.54 -4.26
C VAL A 24 -22.66 -8.84 -4.14
N GLU A 25 -22.47 -9.59 -3.05
CA GLU A 25 -23.15 -10.87 -2.81
C GLU A 25 -23.88 -10.84 -1.47
N PRO A 26 -25.19 -10.54 -1.45
CA PRO A 26 -25.99 -10.51 -0.23
C PRO A 26 -25.96 -11.80 0.58
N GLY A 27 -25.75 -12.98 -0.04
CA GLY A 27 -25.55 -14.25 0.65
C GLY A 27 -24.25 -14.33 1.49
N LEU A 28 -23.37 -13.33 1.38
CA LEU A 28 -22.19 -13.17 2.25
C LEU A 28 -22.44 -12.27 3.45
N TYR A 29 -23.55 -11.53 3.52
CA TYR A 29 -23.79 -10.50 4.55
C TYR A 29 -23.60 -11.03 5.97
N ASP A 30 -24.28 -12.13 6.31
CA ASP A 30 -24.26 -12.74 7.66
C ASP A 30 -22.92 -13.44 8.02
N ARG A 31 -21.93 -13.37 7.14
CA ARG A 31 -20.61 -13.98 7.33
C ARG A 31 -19.46 -13.11 6.85
N THR A 32 -19.68 -11.80 6.69
CA THR A 32 -18.66 -10.83 6.29
C THR A 32 -18.39 -9.82 7.40
N LEU A 33 -17.12 -9.64 7.77
CA LEU A 33 -16.64 -8.51 8.55
C LEU A 33 -15.99 -7.51 7.58
N THR A 34 -16.64 -6.39 7.32
CA THR A 34 -16.12 -5.31 6.49
C THR A 34 -15.35 -4.33 7.37
N CYS A 35 -14.03 -4.31 7.26
CA CYS A 35 -13.13 -3.43 7.98
C CYS A 35 -12.76 -2.22 7.13
N ASN A 36 -12.74 -1.03 7.74
CA ASN A 36 -12.30 0.20 7.09
C ASN A 36 -11.74 1.18 8.16
N GLY A 37 -11.38 2.39 7.79
CA GLY A 37 -10.82 3.36 8.72
C GLY A 37 -10.42 4.68 8.08
N VAL A 38 -10.07 5.65 8.91
CA VAL A 38 -9.73 7.00 8.44
C VAL A 38 -8.24 7.17 8.11
N SER A 39 -7.44 6.11 8.27
CA SER A 39 -5.98 6.20 8.21
C SER A 39 -5.44 6.60 6.84
N LYS A 40 -6.03 6.08 5.75
CA LYS A 40 -5.48 6.24 4.39
C LYS A 40 -6.19 7.35 3.63
N ALA A 41 -7.52 7.28 3.55
CA ALA A 41 -8.32 8.27 2.84
C ALA A 41 -8.12 9.70 3.36
N TYR A 42 -8.00 9.86 4.69
CA TYR A 42 -7.93 11.16 5.36
C TYR A 42 -6.52 11.51 5.85
N ALA A 43 -5.49 10.74 5.47
CA ALA A 43 -4.12 10.89 5.97
C ALA A 43 -3.99 10.88 7.51
N MET A 44 -4.89 10.17 8.22
CA MET A 44 -4.95 10.13 9.67
C MET A 44 -4.21 8.93 10.29
N THR A 45 -3.11 8.46 9.70
CA THR A 45 -2.40 7.25 10.15
C THR A 45 -2.01 7.29 11.63
N GLY A 46 -1.59 8.44 12.16
CA GLY A 46 -1.21 8.63 13.57
C GLY A 46 -2.38 8.71 14.56
N TRP A 47 -3.62 8.87 14.09
CA TRP A 47 -4.81 9.03 14.94
C TRP A 47 -5.42 7.71 15.40
N ARG A 48 -5.04 6.61 14.75
CA ARG A 48 -5.35 5.23 15.18
C ARG A 48 -6.84 4.91 15.30
N ILE A 49 -7.63 5.37 14.33
CA ILE A 49 -9.06 5.01 14.22
C ILE A 49 -9.30 4.10 13.02
N GLY A 50 -9.85 2.92 13.31
CA GLY A 50 -10.46 1.99 12.36
C GLY A 50 -11.82 1.56 12.89
N TYR A 51 -12.65 1.03 12.01
CA TYR A 51 -13.99 0.57 12.33
C TYR A 51 -14.37 -0.63 11.45
N ALA A 52 -15.39 -1.37 11.84
CA ALA A 52 -15.88 -2.49 11.05
C ALA A 52 -17.39 -2.66 11.19
N GLY A 53 -18.03 -3.14 10.13
CA GLY A 53 -19.42 -3.61 10.12
C GLY A 53 -19.47 -5.12 9.89
N GLY A 54 -20.42 -5.81 10.53
CA GLY A 54 -20.59 -7.25 10.35
C GLY A 54 -21.65 -7.83 11.30
N PRO A 55 -21.83 -9.17 11.32
CA PRO A 55 -22.84 -9.83 12.13
C PRO A 55 -22.74 -9.49 13.61
N GLU A 56 -23.88 -9.16 14.23
CA GLU A 56 -23.96 -8.72 15.63
C GLU A 56 -23.24 -9.67 16.62
N PRO A 57 -23.36 -11.02 16.51
CA PRO A 57 -22.65 -11.92 17.42
C PRO A 57 -21.12 -11.76 17.36
N LEU A 58 -20.56 -11.50 16.18
CA LEU A 58 -19.13 -11.25 16.00
C LEU A 58 -18.73 -9.91 16.60
N ILE A 59 -19.48 -8.83 16.30
CA ILE A 59 -19.21 -7.49 16.85
C ILE A 59 -19.26 -7.49 18.38
N ALA A 60 -20.24 -8.19 18.96
CA ALA A 60 -20.34 -8.35 20.40
C ALA A 60 -19.13 -9.09 21.01
N ALA A 61 -18.61 -10.11 20.33
CA ALA A 61 -17.39 -10.81 20.74
C ALA A 61 -16.13 -9.93 20.62
N MET A 62 -15.99 -9.17 19.52
CA MET A 62 -14.89 -8.21 19.33
C MET A 62 -14.89 -7.14 20.43
N ARG A 63 -16.06 -6.59 20.79
CA ARG A 63 -16.20 -5.62 21.90
C ARG A 63 -15.75 -6.19 23.25
N LYS A 64 -16.05 -7.47 23.53
CA LYS A 64 -15.57 -8.14 24.75
C LYS A 64 -14.04 -8.20 24.81
N ILE A 65 -13.39 -8.56 23.70
CA ILE A 65 -11.92 -8.56 23.60
C ILE A 65 -11.38 -7.12 23.76
N GLN A 66 -11.93 -6.15 23.03
CA GLN A 66 -11.48 -4.76 23.09
C GLN A 66 -11.54 -4.19 24.51
N SER A 67 -12.60 -4.51 25.27
CA SER A 67 -12.74 -4.10 26.68
C SER A 67 -11.63 -4.63 27.58
N GLN A 68 -10.96 -5.73 27.21
CA GLN A 68 -9.85 -6.31 27.97
C GLN A 68 -8.48 -5.97 27.37
N SER A 69 -8.44 -5.33 26.18
CA SER A 69 -7.19 -4.96 25.50
C SER A 69 -6.88 -3.47 25.60
N THR A 70 -7.86 -2.61 25.27
CA THR A 70 -7.63 -1.16 25.13
C THR A 70 -8.77 -0.29 25.67
N SER A 71 -9.85 -0.90 26.15
CA SER A 71 -11.12 -0.23 26.51
C SER A 71 -11.77 0.45 25.31
N ASN A 72 -11.36 1.67 24.98
CA ASN A 72 -11.88 2.47 23.86
C ASN A 72 -10.74 3.19 23.14
N PRO A 73 -10.89 3.51 21.85
CA PRO A 73 -9.92 4.35 21.15
C PRO A 73 -9.91 5.78 21.71
N CYS A 74 -8.84 6.53 21.41
CA CYS A 74 -8.66 7.92 21.87
C CYS A 74 -9.88 8.79 21.52
N THR A 75 -10.46 9.46 22.52
CA THR A 75 -11.69 10.25 22.38
C THR A 75 -11.51 11.43 21.40
N ILE A 76 -10.35 12.09 21.44
CA ILE A 76 -10.01 13.17 20.51
C ILE A 76 -9.96 12.65 19.06
N SER A 77 -9.40 11.45 18.87
CA SER A 77 -9.32 10.83 17.55
C SER A 77 -10.68 10.35 17.05
N GLN A 78 -11.56 9.89 17.95
CA GLN A 78 -12.95 9.58 17.59
C GLN A 78 -13.68 10.81 17.06
N TRP A 79 -13.58 11.96 17.74
CA TRP A 79 -14.20 13.20 17.26
C TRP A 79 -13.59 13.71 15.95
N ALA A 80 -12.28 13.58 15.75
CA ALA A 80 -11.66 13.88 14.47
C ALA A 80 -12.16 12.96 13.35
N ALA A 81 -12.39 11.68 13.64
CA ALA A 81 -12.94 10.73 12.67
C ALA A 81 -14.41 11.02 12.34
N VAL A 82 -15.20 11.57 13.26
CA VAL A 82 -16.55 12.05 12.95
C VAL A 82 -16.49 13.13 11.87
N GLU A 83 -15.69 14.18 12.06
CA GLU A 83 -15.54 15.23 11.05
C GLU A 83 -15.01 14.68 9.72
N ALA A 84 -14.03 13.77 9.76
CA ALA A 84 -13.51 13.14 8.56
C ALA A 84 -14.62 12.43 7.75
N LEU A 85 -15.53 11.72 8.41
CA LEU A 85 -16.57 10.92 7.74
C LEU A 85 -17.82 11.73 7.36
N THR A 86 -18.17 12.76 8.12
CA THR A 86 -19.41 13.53 7.92
C THR A 86 -19.21 14.91 7.30
N GLY A 87 -17.97 15.40 7.28
CA GLY A 87 -17.59 16.67 6.69
C GLY A 87 -17.42 16.61 5.16
N PRO A 88 -16.90 17.69 4.54
CA PRO A 88 -16.66 17.75 3.10
C PRO A 88 -15.70 16.66 2.60
N GLN A 89 -16.04 16.02 1.49
CA GLN A 89 -15.26 14.92 0.90
C GLN A 89 -14.52 15.30 -0.39
N ASP A 90 -14.68 16.54 -0.87
CA ASP A 90 -14.19 16.99 -2.19
C ASP A 90 -12.67 16.82 -2.35
N PHE A 91 -11.93 16.96 -1.25
CA PHE A 91 -10.47 16.82 -1.24
C PHE A 91 -9.99 15.40 -1.61
N LEU A 92 -10.84 14.37 -1.46
CA LEU A 92 -10.49 13.00 -1.83
C LEU A 92 -10.24 12.88 -3.34
N ALA A 93 -11.01 13.59 -4.17
CA ALA A 93 -10.82 13.60 -5.63
C ALA A 93 -9.45 14.20 -5.99
N THR A 94 -9.13 15.37 -5.44
CA THR A 94 -7.81 16.01 -5.62
C THR A 94 -6.67 15.11 -5.18
N ASN A 95 -6.82 14.42 -4.05
CA ASN A 95 -5.81 13.49 -3.57
C ASN A 95 -5.63 12.29 -4.52
N ARG A 96 -6.73 11.72 -5.04
CA ARG A 96 -6.67 10.63 -6.03
C ARG A 96 -5.89 11.03 -7.27
N GLU A 97 -6.14 12.22 -7.82
CA GLU A 97 -5.40 12.74 -8.98
C GLU A 97 -3.89 12.86 -8.70
N VAL A 98 -3.52 13.36 -7.52
CA VAL A 98 -2.11 13.46 -7.11
C VAL A 98 -1.47 12.07 -7.00
N PHE A 99 -2.14 11.12 -6.37
CA PHE A 99 -1.63 9.76 -6.24
C PHE A 99 -1.56 9.02 -7.57
N GLN A 100 -2.52 9.23 -8.47
CA GLN A 100 -2.51 8.66 -9.81
C GLN A 100 -1.32 9.17 -10.61
N ARG A 101 -1.08 10.50 -10.62
CA ARG A 101 0.11 11.08 -11.27
C ARG A 101 1.41 10.47 -10.74
N ARG A 102 1.52 10.30 -9.42
CA ARG A 102 2.71 9.70 -8.78
C ARG A 102 2.87 8.23 -9.12
N ARG A 103 1.77 7.47 -9.17
CA ARG A 103 1.76 6.08 -9.66
C ARG A 103 2.33 6.03 -11.07
N ASP A 104 1.78 6.84 -11.99
CA ASP A 104 2.16 6.82 -13.40
C ASP A 104 3.64 7.17 -13.59
N LEU A 105 4.13 8.16 -12.84
CA LEU A 105 5.56 8.51 -12.78
C LEU A 105 6.43 7.32 -12.35
N VAL A 106 6.09 6.69 -11.22
CA VAL A 106 6.90 5.60 -10.65
C VAL A 106 6.85 4.36 -11.55
N VAL A 107 5.67 3.97 -12.04
CA VAL A 107 5.51 2.84 -12.96
C VAL A 107 6.33 3.07 -14.23
N SER A 108 6.24 4.25 -14.84
CA SER A 108 6.99 4.59 -16.05
C SER A 108 8.50 4.53 -15.82
N MET A 109 9.01 5.14 -14.75
CA MET A 109 10.44 5.15 -14.47
C MET A 109 10.97 3.76 -14.10
N LEU A 110 10.22 2.96 -13.34
CA LEU A 110 10.65 1.61 -12.99
C LEU A 110 10.66 0.67 -14.20
N ASN A 111 9.70 0.79 -15.12
CA ASN A 111 9.70 0.04 -16.38
C ASN A 111 10.83 0.46 -17.34
N ALA A 112 11.44 1.63 -17.13
CA ALA A 112 12.64 2.04 -17.86
C ALA A 112 13.95 1.52 -17.22
N ALA A 113 13.90 0.90 -16.04
CA ALA A 113 15.06 0.29 -15.41
C ALA A 113 15.30 -1.13 -15.98
N GLU A 114 16.57 -1.46 -16.27
CA GLU A 114 16.91 -2.75 -16.85
C GLU A 114 16.56 -3.93 -15.91
N GLY A 115 15.82 -4.92 -16.42
CA GLY A 115 15.48 -6.13 -15.66
C GLY A 115 14.32 -5.97 -14.66
N ILE A 116 13.68 -4.79 -14.62
CA ILE A 116 12.49 -4.53 -13.84
C ILE A 116 11.24 -4.59 -14.74
N ASP A 117 10.19 -5.23 -14.24
CA ASP A 117 8.83 -5.20 -14.81
C ASP A 117 7.85 -4.72 -13.74
N CYS A 118 7.19 -3.60 -13.97
CA CYS A 118 6.35 -2.91 -13.00
C CYS A 118 4.89 -2.83 -13.48
N PRO A 119 3.97 -3.64 -12.92
CA PRO A 119 2.56 -3.54 -13.26
C PRO A 119 1.95 -2.24 -12.74
N THR A 120 0.94 -1.72 -13.44
CA THR A 120 0.17 -0.55 -13.01
C THR A 120 -0.88 -0.96 -11.97
N PRO A 121 -0.80 -0.49 -10.71
CA PRO A 121 -1.82 -0.80 -9.71
C PRO A 121 -3.10 0.00 -9.95
N GLU A 122 -4.25 -0.63 -9.67
CA GLU A 122 -5.59 -0.02 -9.78
C GLU A 122 -5.95 0.84 -8.56
N GLY A 123 -5.18 0.74 -7.46
CA GLY A 123 -5.42 1.49 -6.24
C GLY A 123 -4.29 1.44 -5.22
N ALA A 124 -4.59 1.90 -4.01
CA ALA A 124 -3.66 2.15 -2.92
C ALA A 124 -2.53 3.13 -3.31
N PHE A 125 -1.38 3.05 -2.62
CA PHE A 125 -0.21 3.88 -2.94
C PHE A 125 1.10 3.06 -3.04
N TYR A 126 1.00 1.83 -3.53
CA TYR A 126 2.13 0.94 -3.70
C TYR A 126 2.23 0.40 -5.12
N VAL A 127 3.43 0.36 -5.67
CA VAL A 127 3.76 -0.51 -6.81
C VAL A 127 4.48 -1.75 -6.31
N TYR A 128 4.38 -2.85 -7.06
CA TYR A 128 5.00 -4.13 -6.73
C TYR A 128 5.79 -4.72 -7.91
N PRO A 129 6.83 -4.00 -8.39
CA PRO A 129 7.69 -4.44 -9.49
C PRO A 129 8.33 -5.79 -9.23
N SER A 130 8.50 -6.56 -10.31
CA SER A 130 9.34 -7.74 -10.38
C SER A 130 10.77 -7.35 -10.73
N ILE A 131 11.74 -8.09 -10.18
CA ILE A 131 13.17 -8.01 -10.52
C ILE A 131 13.66 -9.29 -11.19
N ALA A 132 12.77 -10.08 -11.81
CA ALA A 132 13.15 -11.37 -12.40
C ALA A 132 14.31 -11.25 -13.39
N GLY A 133 14.44 -10.13 -14.11
CA GLY A 133 15.55 -9.85 -15.02
C GLY A 133 16.87 -9.46 -14.33
N CYS A 134 16.87 -9.25 -13.02
CA CYS A 134 18.05 -8.96 -12.20
C CYS A 134 18.59 -10.20 -11.47
N ILE A 135 17.80 -11.28 -11.36
CA ILE A 135 18.19 -12.49 -10.64
C ILE A 135 19.39 -13.15 -11.34
N GLY A 136 20.37 -13.57 -10.54
CA GLY A 136 21.63 -14.18 -10.98
C GLY A 136 22.72 -13.18 -11.36
N LYS A 137 22.40 -11.89 -11.50
CA LYS A 137 23.39 -10.83 -11.74
C LYS A 137 24.15 -10.46 -10.46
N THR A 138 25.26 -9.75 -10.60
CA THR A 138 26.05 -9.21 -9.49
C THR A 138 26.03 -7.69 -9.49
N SER A 139 25.80 -7.07 -8.33
CA SER A 139 25.81 -5.61 -8.18
C SER A 139 27.20 -5.01 -8.36
N ALA A 140 27.26 -3.69 -8.56
CA ALA A 140 28.54 -2.98 -8.65
C ALA A 140 29.35 -3.08 -7.35
N GLY A 141 28.66 -3.15 -6.20
CA GLY A 141 29.24 -3.45 -4.89
C GLY A 141 29.71 -4.90 -4.68
N GLY A 142 29.45 -5.81 -5.63
CA GLY A 142 29.88 -7.21 -5.57
C GLY A 142 28.86 -8.17 -4.92
N THR A 143 27.64 -7.72 -4.63
CA THR A 143 26.58 -8.57 -4.07
C THR A 143 25.93 -9.36 -5.19
N LYS A 144 25.92 -10.69 -5.07
CA LYS A 144 25.17 -11.56 -5.98
C LYS A 144 23.67 -11.48 -5.66
N ILE A 145 22.86 -11.25 -6.69
CA ILE A 145 21.40 -11.08 -6.55
C ILE A 145 20.72 -12.42 -6.79
N ASP A 146 20.66 -13.28 -5.76
CA ASP A 146 19.96 -14.57 -5.85
C ASP A 146 18.50 -14.46 -5.38
N THR A 147 18.18 -13.45 -4.56
CA THR A 147 16.84 -13.18 -4.02
C THR A 147 16.44 -11.70 -4.12
N ASP A 148 15.16 -11.42 -3.91
CA ASP A 148 14.68 -10.03 -3.80
C ASP A 148 15.11 -9.33 -2.51
N GLU A 149 15.43 -10.09 -1.45
CA GLU A 149 16.10 -9.59 -0.25
C GLU A 149 17.53 -9.12 -0.56
N ASP A 150 18.31 -9.91 -1.32
CA ASP A 150 19.65 -9.50 -1.75
C ASP A 150 19.61 -8.23 -2.59
N PHE A 151 18.67 -8.14 -3.54
CA PHE A 151 18.43 -6.94 -4.34
C PHE A 151 18.12 -5.73 -3.45
N SER A 152 17.16 -5.86 -2.54
CA SER A 152 16.70 -4.75 -1.70
C SER A 152 17.79 -4.27 -0.74
N ARG A 153 18.58 -5.20 -0.19
CA ARG A 153 19.74 -4.88 0.66
C ARG A 153 20.83 -4.17 -0.12
N ALA A 154 21.25 -4.72 -1.27
CA ALA A 154 22.27 -4.11 -2.12
C ALA A 154 21.85 -2.73 -2.62
N LEU A 155 20.59 -2.56 -3.04
CA LEU A 155 20.04 -1.27 -3.42
C LEU A 155 20.14 -0.25 -2.28
N LEU A 156 19.76 -0.64 -1.06
CA LEU A 156 19.84 0.23 0.10
C LEU A 156 21.29 0.62 0.42
N GLU A 157 22.20 -0.35 0.48
CA GLU A 157 23.60 -0.13 0.83
C GLU A 157 24.34 0.73 -0.21
N GLU A 158 24.07 0.52 -1.49
CA GLU A 158 24.80 1.17 -2.59
C GLU A 158 24.19 2.53 -3.00
N THR A 159 22.89 2.72 -2.80
CA THR A 159 22.17 3.92 -3.31
C THR A 159 21.42 4.70 -2.24
N GLY A 160 21.25 4.14 -1.04
CA GLY A 160 20.44 4.73 0.03
C GLY A 160 18.93 4.66 -0.21
N VAL A 161 18.46 3.88 -1.20
CA VAL A 161 17.02 3.71 -1.47
C VAL A 161 16.49 2.50 -0.70
N ALA A 162 15.64 2.75 0.29
CA ALA A 162 14.99 1.70 1.07
C ALA A 162 13.69 1.23 0.40
N VAL A 163 13.62 -0.06 0.10
CA VAL A 163 12.41 -0.76 -0.37
C VAL A 163 12.17 -2.01 0.47
N VAL A 164 10.98 -2.60 0.38
CA VAL A 164 10.68 -3.87 1.07
C VAL A 164 10.64 -4.99 0.05
N PHE A 165 11.48 -6.00 0.22
CA PHE A 165 11.54 -7.17 -0.66
C PHE A 165 10.23 -7.98 -0.65
N GLY A 166 9.99 -8.71 -1.72
CA GLY A 166 8.74 -9.39 -2.03
C GLY A 166 8.47 -10.58 -1.12
N ALA A 167 9.50 -11.33 -0.75
CA ALA A 167 9.38 -12.48 0.16
C ALA A 167 8.72 -12.11 1.51
N ALA A 168 8.88 -10.86 1.98
CA ALA A 168 8.20 -10.36 3.18
C ALA A 168 6.66 -10.33 3.05
N PHE A 169 6.13 -10.34 1.83
CA PHE A 169 4.71 -10.41 1.49
C PHE A 169 4.30 -11.77 0.91
N GLY A 170 5.22 -12.75 0.86
CA GLY A 170 4.95 -14.10 0.38
C GLY A 170 5.01 -14.31 -1.13
N LEU A 171 5.52 -13.33 -1.90
CA LEU A 171 5.67 -13.45 -3.35
C LEU A 171 7.00 -12.84 -3.83
N SER A 172 7.81 -13.67 -4.49
CA SER A 172 9.12 -13.29 -5.04
C SER A 172 9.18 -13.62 -6.54
N PRO A 173 10.10 -13.00 -7.31
CA PRO A 173 11.09 -12.00 -6.89
C PRO A 173 10.59 -10.57 -7.15
N ASN A 174 10.13 -9.89 -6.10
CA ASN A 174 9.49 -8.57 -6.20
C ASN A 174 10.02 -7.61 -5.15
N PHE A 175 9.69 -6.33 -5.25
CA PHE A 175 9.84 -5.39 -4.13
C PHE A 175 8.69 -4.39 -4.13
N ARG A 176 8.38 -3.83 -2.97
CA ARG A 176 7.31 -2.85 -2.79
C ARG A 176 7.89 -1.45 -2.65
N VAL A 177 7.38 -0.51 -3.45
CA VAL A 177 7.66 0.93 -3.34
C VAL A 177 6.38 1.66 -2.93
N SER A 178 6.47 2.46 -1.87
CA SER A 178 5.41 3.39 -1.48
C SER A 178 5.59 4.72 -2.20
N TYR A 179 4.58 5.16 -2.94
CA TYR A 179 4.60 6.47 -3.63
C TYR A 179 3.83 7.58 -2.91
N ALA A 180 3.57 7.39 -1.61
CA ALA A 180 3.07 8.42 -0.69
C ALA A 180 4.18 9.37 -0.19
N THR A 181 4.88 10.03 -1.11
CA THR A 181 5.92 11.03 -0.83
C THR A 181 5.96 12.10 -1.92
N SER A 182 6.92 13.03 -1.91
CA SER A 182 7.02 14.08 -2.94
C SER A 182 7.45 13.54 -4.30
N ASP A 183 7.07 14.24 -5.36
CA ASP A 183 7.43 13.89 -6.75
C ASP A 183 8.96 13.93 -6.94
N GLU A 184 9.65 14.85 -6.26
CA GLU A 184 11.10 14.99 -6.28
C GLU A 184 11.80 13.77 -5.66
N ALA A 185 11.32 13.32 -4.49
CA ALA A 185 11.86 12.14 -3.83
C ALA A 185 11.62 10.88 -4.67
N LEU A 186 10.46 10.77 -5.34
CA LEU A 186 10.14 9.68 -6.25
C LEU A 186 11.07 9.65 -7.47
N LYS A 187 11.28 10.80 -8.12
CA LYS A 187 12.19 10.91 -9.28
C LYS A 187 13.61 10.52 -8.91
N GLU A 188 14.10 11.05 -7.78
CA GLU A 188 15.44 10.76 -7.29
C GLU A 188 15.61 9.27 -6.99
N ALA A 189 14.67 8.67 -6.25
CA ALA A 189 14.71 7.25 -5.92
C ALA A 189 14.67 6.37 -7.18
N CYS A 190 13.78 6.67 -8.14
CA CYS A 190 13.69 5.91 -9.38
C CYS A 190 14.94 6.05 -10.25
N THR A 191 15.55 7.24 -10.29
CA THR A 191 16.82 7.48 -11.01
C THR A 191 17.95 6.63 -10.43
N ARG A 192 18.03 6.55 -9.10
CA ARG A 192 19.00 5.68 -8.40
C ARG A 192 18.76 4.20 -8.68
N ILE A 193 17.50 3.76 -8.68
CA ILE A 193 17.13 2.37 -9.03
C ILE A 193 17.55 2.04 -10.46
N GLN A 194 17.26 2.93 -11.44
CA GLN A 194 17.68 2.75 -12.82
C GLN A 194 19.21 2.63 -12.94
N GLY A 195 19.95 3.50 -12.27
CA GLY A 195 21.41 3.45 -12.23
C GLY A 195 21.96 2.15 -11.59
N PHE A 196 21.35 1.69 -10.50
CA PHE A 196 21.70 0.43 -9.86
C PHE A 196 21.48 -0.76 -10.80
N CYS A 197 20.31 -0.84 -11.42
CA CYS A 197 19.96 -1.92 -12.35
C CYS A 197 20.86 -1.96 -13.59
N ALA A 198 21.19 -0.80 -14.16
CA ALA A 198 22.11 -0.69 -15.30
C ALA A 198 23.56 -1.09 -14.95
N GLY A 199 23.92 -1.04 -13.66
CA GLY A 199 25.24 -1.45 -13.18
C GLY A 199 25.39 -2.95 -12.92
N LEU A 200 24.30 -3.73 -12.98
CA LEU A 200 24.31 -5.17 -12.72
C LEU A 200 25.03 -5.94 -13.85
N ARG A 201 25.88 -6.91 -13.48
CA ARG A 201 26.69 -7.72 -14.41
C ARG A 201 26.39 -9.20 -14.34
#